data_AF-A0AAW1L157-F1
#
_entry.id   AF-A0AAW1L157-F1
#
_cell.length_a   1.000
_cell.length_b   1.000
_cell.length_c   1.000
_cell.angle_alpha   90.00
_cell.angle_beta   90.00
_cell.angle_gamma   90.00
#
_symmetry.space_group_name_H-M   'P 1'
#
loop_
_entity.id
_entity.type
_entity.pdbx_description
1 polymer ?
#
loop_
_entity_poly.entity_id
_entity_poly.type
_entity_poly.pdbx_seq_one_letter_code
_entity_poly.pdbx_strand_id
1 'polypeptide(L)'
;MVVYNLDETPDVFISPSYYDNEFMYEMAVVKGEKNRKTIRSIDLRSDKLVIYGSEVKESMFKRLYESLIIRPKNGCFNVDCNGACYVCVGGNYYRLIDNVIFDWSSFGVIIPNSMNDLLKKQVEELEKAAENSKQQSELAKIEVESTKASLKASNDEINELKKVQNELGLKVQKAYEKVALTDFEVELYKIELESCKKELDDVLDDLCSCKDEKAKMEVEMNTMRDRLLDELCNSKEEKINMENALQKKHDELSSINSSLNTKNCELEMKLKSLQDEHSLMQFELHSTKDQRESLSKNVKELEEKLSSSENQSRKMKEELEKGQDQLRKANEEVQCNMTLLETSRINMEKALQKKHDELSSINSSLNTKNCELEMKLKSLQDEHSLMQFELHSTKDRRESLSKNVKELEEKLSSSENQSRKMKEELEKGQDQLRKANEEVQCNMTLLETSRIEVEELKDQIKLHEKEQCFMHKLWSNCFSPIVRIWHPI
;
A
#
# COMPACT_ATOMS: atom_id res chain seq x y z
N MET A 1 59.59 -31.01 -154.89
CA MET A 1 59.44 -32.06 -153.87
C MET A 1 58.91 -33.37 -154.46
N VAL A 2 59.77 -34.01 -155.24
CA VAL A 2 59.82 -35.46 -155.40
C VAL A 2 60.44 -36.06 -154.13
N VAL A 3 60.12 -37.32 -153.82
CA VAL A 3 60.78 -38.11 -152.78
C VAL A 3 61.60 -39.21 -153.47
N TYR A 4 62.84 -39.38 -153.05
CA TYR A 4 63.75 -40.42 -153.54
C TYR A 4 64.12 -41.35 -152.38
N ASN A 5 63.62 -42.59 -152.40
CA ASN A 5 64.05 -43.66 -151.51
C ASN A 5 65.19 -44.42 -152.19
N LEU A 6 66.39 -44.51 -151.60
CA LEU A 6 67.46 -45.31 -152.21
C LEU A 6 67.28 -46.81 -152.00
N ASP A 7 66.60 -47.20 -150.92
CA ASP A 7 66.29 -48.57 -150.50
C ASP A 7 65.58 -49.40 -151.61
N GLU A 8 64.96 -48.73 -152.59
CA GLU A 8 64.27 -49.32 -153.74
C GLU A 8 65.19 -49.57 -154.97
N THR A 9 66.40 -49.01 -155.00
CA THR A 9 67.30 -49.05 -156.17
C THR A 9 68.78 -49.23 -155.78
N PRO A 10 69.25 -50.46 -155.49
CA PRO A 10 70.60 -50.69 -154.94
C PRO A 10 71.77 -50.38 -155.90
N ASP A 11 71.54 -50.35 -157.21
CA ASP A 11 72.56 -49.97 -158.22
C ASP A 11 72.78 -48.45 -158.35
N VAL A 12 72.05 -47.62 -157.59
CA VAL A 12 72.01 -46.15 -157.73
C VAL A 12 72.69 -45.47 -156.54
N PHE A 13 73.58 -44.54 -156.85
CA PHE A 13 74.36 -43.79 -155.86
C PHE A 13 74.01 -42.30 -155.88
N ILE A 14 73.94 -41.69 -154.70
CA ILE A 14 73.88 -40.23 -154.52
C ILE A 14 75.28 -39.67 -154.51
N SER A 15 75.58 -38.73 -155.40
CA SER A 15 76.88 -38.09 -155.53
C SER A 15 76.75 -36.56 -155.49
N PRO A 16 77.39 -35.85 -154.55
CA PRO A 16 77.50 -34.41 -154.59
C PRO A 16 78.55 -34.00 -155.63
N SER A 17 78.19 -32.99 -156.40
CA SER A 17 79.08 -32.20 -157.23
C SER A 17 79.14 -30.78 -156.65
N TYR A 18 80.32 -30.16 -156.67
CA TYR A 18 80.52 -28.81 -156.17
C TYR A 18 80.80 -27.87 -157.34
N TYR A 19 79.83 -27.04 -157.70
CA TYR A 19 79.89 -26.15 -158.86
C TYR A 19 79.44 -24.75 -158.47
N ASP A 20 80.14 -23.73 -158.97
CA ASP A 20 79.91 -22.30 -158.68
C ASP A 20 79.68 -21.94 -157.19
N ASN A 21 80.41 -22.63 -156.30
CA ASN A 21 80.33 -22.57 -154.83
C ASN A 21 79.07 -23.13 -154.15
N GLU A 22 78.21 -23.85 -154.87
CA GLU A 22 77.09 -24.60 -154.29
C GLU A 22 77.27 -26.13 -154.41
N PHE A 23 76.56 -26.88 -153.54
CA PHE A 23 76.46 -28.34 -153.64
C PHE A 23 75.22 -28.74 -154.45
N MET A 24 75.46 -29.41 -155.58
CA MET A 24 74.42 -29.99 -156.43
C MET A 24 74.50 -31.52 -156.33
N TYR A 25 73.38 -32.21 -156.11
CA TYR A 25 73.37 -33.65 -155.89
C TYR A 25 72.93 -34.39 -157.17
N GLU A 26 73.44 -35.61 -157.38
CA GLU A 26 73.12 -36.42 -158.55
C GLU A 26 72.85 -37.87 -158.17
N MET A 27 71.78 -38.46 -158.73
CA MET A 27 71.63 -39.91 -158.83
C MET A 27 72.45 -40.39 -160.03
N ALA A 28 73.39 -41.30 -159.80
CA ALA A 28 74.17 -41.93 -160.85
C ALA A 28 74.18 -43.45 -160.71
N VAL A 29 74.08 -44.15 -161.84
CA VAL A 29 74.45 -45.57 -161.93
C VAL A 29 75.92 -45.65 -162.30
N VAL A 30 76.68 -46.44 -161.56
CA VAL A 30 78.13 -46.63 -161.75
C VAL A 30 78.39 -48.05 -162.21
N LYS A 31 78.59 -48.26 -163.52
CA LYS A 31 78.88 -49.59 -164.10
C LYS A 31 80.38 -49.74 -164.37
N GLY A 32 81.15 -49.78 -163.29
CA GLY A 32 82.61 -49.80 -163.29
C GLY A 32 83.24 -48.42 -163.35
N GLU A 33 84.55 -48.36 -163.07
CA GLU A 33 85.33 -47.17 -162.69
C GLU A 33 85.22 -45.94 -163.63
N LYS A 34 84.87 -46.13 -164.90
CA LYS A 34 84.83 -45.07 -165.93
C LYS A 34 83.45 -44.83 -166.54
N ASN A 35 82.46 -45.65 -166.19
CA ASN A 35 81.09 -45.54 -166.70
C ASN A 35 80.12 -45.08 -165.60
N ARG A 36 80.37 -43.89 -165.04
CA ARG A 36 79.34 -43.13 -164.31
C ARG A 36 78.36 -42.59 -165.34
N LYS A 37 77.08 -42.97 -165.23
CA LYS A 37 75.99 -42.30 -165.95
C LYS A 37 75.07 -41.64 -164.94
N THR A 38 75.12 -40.31 -164.88
CA THR A 38 74.14 -39.50 -164.17
C THR A 38 72.77 -39.74 -164.78
N ILE A 39 71.81 -40.10 -163.92
CA ILE A 39 70.42 -40.42 -164.27
C ILE A 39 69.57 -39.15 -164.14
N ARG A 40 69.79 -38.40 -163.05
CA ARG A 40 69.03 -37.21 -162.66
C ARG A 40 69.83 -36.40 -161.63
N SER A 41 69.74 -35.07 -161.70
CA SER A 41 70.18 -34.17 -160.62
C SER A 41 69.07 -33.96 -159.59
N ILE A 42 69.42 -33.93 -158.31
CA ILE A 42 68.52 -33.65 -157.17
C ILE A 42 68.93 -32.31 -156.55
N ASP A 43 67.94 -31.47 -156.24
CA ASP A 43 68.08 -30.32 -155.36
C ASP A 43 67.52 -30.67 -153.97
N LEU A 44 68.39 -30.84 -152.96
CA LEU A 44 67.99 -31.15 -151.59
C LEU A 44 67.35 -29.98 -150.83
N ARG A 45 67.18 -28.81 -151.48
CA ARG A 45 66.42 -27.66 -150.95
C ARG A 45 64.95 -27.73 -151.32
N SER A 46 64.60 -28.43 -152.40
CA SER A 46 63.23 -28.55 -152.90
C SER A 46 62.70 -29.99 -153.06
N ASP A 47 63.57 -31.00 -153.08
CA ASP A 47 63.26 -32.43 -153.09
C ASP A 47 63.70 -33.14 -151.80
N LYS A 48 63.16 -34.35 -151.56
CA LYS A 48 63.38 -35.15 -150.35
C LYS A 48 64.19 -36.41 -150.67
N LEU A 49 65.22 -36.67 -149.88
CA LEU A 49 66.05 -37.88 -149.96
C LEU A 49 65.89 -38.72 -148.70
N VAL A 50 65.64 -40.02 -148.87
CA VAL A 50 65.46 -40.98 -147.79
C VAL A 50 66.39 -42.17 -148.00
N ILE A 51 67.14 -42.52 -146.95
CA ILE A 51 68.02 -43.70 -146.90
C ILE A 51 67.71 -44.41 -145.58
N TYR A 52 67.39 -45.71 -145.62
CA TYR A 52 66.94 -46.49 -144.47
C TYR A 52 65.89 -45.77 -143.61
N GLY A 53 64.82 -45.29 -144.27
CA GLY A 53 63.71 -44.56 -143.63
C GLY A 53 64.04 -43.19 -143.02
N SER A 54 65.29 -42.72 -143.10
CA SER A 54 65.75 -41.45 -142.53
C SER A 54 65.87 -40.35 -143.58
N GLU A 55 65.30 -39.16 -143.31
CA GLU A 55 65.39 -37.99 -144.19
C GLU A 55 66.80 -37.37 -144.14
N VAL A 56 67.56 -37.50 -145.22
CA VAL A 56 68.94 -36.99 -145.31
C VAL A 56 68.95 -35.57 -145.86
N LYS A 57 69.43 -34.61 -145.06
CA LYS A 57 69.41 -33.16 -145.36
C LYS A 57 70.75 -32.66 -145.89
N GLU A 58 70.75 -31.57 -146.68
CA GLU A 58 71.96 -30.89 -147.17
C GLU A 58 72.97 -30.64 -146.03
N SER A 59 72.48 -30.26 -144.84
CA SER A 59 73.29 -30.04 -143.63
C SER A 59 74.00 -31.29 -143.08
N MET A 60 73.49 -32.49 -143.31
CA MET A 60 74.12 -33.74 -142.89
C MET A 60 75.30 -34.09 -143.81
N PHE A 61 75.11 -33.95 -145.12
CA PHE A 61 76.18 -34.08 -146.11
C PHE A 61 77.25 -33.00 -145.97
N LYS A 62 76.87 -31.76 -145.64
CA LYS A 62 77.81 -30.68 -145.35
C LYS A 62 78.65 -30.99 -144.11
N ARG A 63 78.03 -31.46 -143.01
CA ARG A 63 78.76 -31.91 -141.81
C ARG A 63 79.68 -33.11 -142.11
N LEU A 64 79.30 -34.04 -142.98
CA LEU A 64 80.19 -35.12 -143.42
C LEU A 64 81.42 -34.59 -144.17
N TYR A 65 81.25 -33.64 -145.10
CA TYR A 65 82.36 -32.95 -145.77
C TYR A 65 83.31 -32.25 -144.78
N GLU A 66 82.75 -31.54 -143.80
CA GLU A 66 83.49 -30.83 -142.76
C GLU A 66 84.25 -31.80 -141.83
N SER A 67 83.60 -32.88 -141.38
CA SER A 67 84.19 -33.90 -140.50
C SER A 67 85.26 -34.76 -141.17
N LEU A 68 85.19 -34.97 -142.49
CA LEU A 68 86.21 -35.71 -143.26
C LEU A 68 87.35 -34.82 -143.80
N ILE A 69 87.28 -33.50 -143.60
CA ILE A 69 88.29 -32.52 -144.03
C ILE A 69 88.56 -32.58 -145.57
N ILE A 70 87.57 -33.02 -146.34
CA ILE A 70 87.68 -33.15 -147.81
C ILE A 70 87.46 -31.78 -148.44
N ARG A 71 88.47 -31.25 -149.13
CA ARG A 71 88.34 -30.01 -149.90
C ARG A 71 87.42 -30.24 -151.11
N PRO A 72 86.30 -29.51 -151.29
CA PRO A 72 85.28 -29.86 -152.31
C PRO A 72 85.77 -29.97 -153.75
N LYS A 73 86.81 -29.22 -154.15
CA LYS A 73 87.42 -29.30 -155.49
C LYS A 73 88.21 -30.59 -155.74
N ASN A 74 88.54 -31.32 -154.67
CA ASN A 74 89.39 -32.50 -154.67
C ASN A 74 88.69 -33.70 -154.02
N GLY A 75 87.35 -33.79 -154.04
CA GLY A 75 86.69 -35.05 -153.70
C GLY A 75 85.17 -35.01 -153.63
N CYS A 76 84.56 -36.15 -153.99
CA CYS A 76 83.14 -36.45 -153.83
C CYS A 76 82.97 -37.81 -153.15
N PHE A 77 82.03 -37.92 -152.22
CA PHE A 77 81.57 -39.24 -151.74
C PHE A 77 80.39 -39.69 -152.59
N ASN A 78 80.24 -40.99 -152.84
CA ASN A 78 78.99 -41.54 -153.35
C ASN A 78 78.34 -42.33 -152.21
N VAL A 79 77.02 -42.24 -152.04
CA VAL A 79 76.28 -43.00 -151.00
C VAL A 79 75.25 -43.89 -151.67
N ASP A 80 75.24 -45.17 -151.30
CA ASP A 80 74.30 -46.17 -151.78
C ASP A 80 73.13 -46.38 -150.81
N CYS A 81 72.27 -47.36 -151.10
CA CYS A 81 71.16 -47.73 -150.23
C CYS A 81 71.61 -48.33 -148.88
N ASN A 82 72.84 -48.83 -148.78
CA ASN A 82 73.37 -49.41 -147.56
C ASN A 82 74.00 -48.36 -146.62
N GLY A 83 73.94 -47.06 -146.98
CA GLY A 83 74.58 -45.98 -146.23
C GLY A 83 76.11 -45.98 -146.33
N ALA A 84 76.69 -46.79 -147.22
CA ALA A 84 78.13 -46.88 -147.42
C ALA A 84 78.63 -45.66 -148.19
N CYS A 85 79.62 -44.96 -147.63
CA CYS A 85 80.16 -43.73 -148.19
C CYS A 85 81.44 -44.00 -149.00
N TYR A 86 81.30 -44.15 -150.31
CA TYR A 86 82.38 -44.35 -151.27
C TYR A 86 83.14 -43.04 -151.54
N VAL A 87 84.14 -42.73 -150.72
CA VAL A 87 84.93 -41.48 -150.84
C VAL A 87 85.91 -41.52 -152.02
N CYS A 88 85.63 -40.76 -153.08
CA CYS A 88 86.55 -40.48 -154.17
C CYS A 88 87.31 -39.16 -153.91
N VAL A 89 88.64 -39.23 -153.71
CA VAL A 89 89.50 -38.04 -153.59
C VAL A 89 90.14 -37.72 -154.95
N GLY A 90 89.91 -36.50 -155.44
CA GLY A 90 90.31 -36.03 -156.76
C GLY A 90 91.82 -35.86 -156.93
N GLY A 91 92.47 -36.93 -157.41
CA GLY A 91 93.91 -37.01 -157.69
C GLY A 91 94.26 -38.01 -158.80
N ASN A 92 93.52 -37.96 -159.92
CA ASN A 92 93.68 -38.78 -161.14
C ASN A 92 93.54 -40.32 -161.03
N TYR A 93 93.33 -40.89 -159.85
CA TYR A 93 92.89 -42.30 -159.70
C TYR A 93 91.72 -42.42 -158.72
N TYR A 94 90.67 -43.13 -159.13
CA TYR A 94 89.52 -43.45 -158.30
C TYR A 94 89.84 -44.69 -157.47
N ARG A 95 89.50 -44.67 -156.17
CA ARG A 95 89.57 -45.86 -155.30
C ARG A 95 88.29 -45.92 -154.48
N LEU A 96 87.49 -46.96 -154.70
CA LEU A 96 86.33 -47.25 -153.85
C LEU A 96 86.87 -47.75 -152.51
N ILE A 97 86.40 -47.17 -151.40
CA ILE A 97 86.71 -47.62 -150.04
C ILE A 97 85.46 -48.29 -149.50
N ASP A 98 85.41 -49.61 -149.64
CA ASP A 98 84.31 -50.42 -149.09
C ASP A 98 84.39 -50.48 -147.56
N ASN A 99 83.22 -50.64 -146.92
CA ASN A 99 83.07 -50.92 -145.48
C ASN A 99 83.48 -49.82 -144.48
N VAL A 100 83.43 -48.53 -144.87
CA VAL A 100 83.18 -47.47 -143.87
C VAL A 100 81.66 -47.27 -143.76
N ILE A 101 81.04 -48.09 -142.91
CA ILE A 101 79.68 -47.81 -142.43
C ILE A 101 79.81 -46.63 -141.46
N PHE A 102 79.41 -45.44 -141.90
CA PHE A 102 79.10 -44.38 -140.96
C PHE A 102 77.84 -44.81 -140.22
N ASP A 103 77.98 -45.10 -138.93
CA ASP A 103 76.83 -44.96 -138.06
C ASP A 103 76.44 -43.48 -138.09
N TRP A 104 75.33 -43.20 -138.78
CA TRP A 104 74.72 -41.87 -138.84
C TRP A 104 74.11 -41.44 -137.49
N SER A 105 74.21 -42.30 -136.45
CA SER A 105 74.06 -41.94 -135.05
C SER A 105 75.33 -41.35 -134.39
N SER A 106 76.58 -41.69 -134.82
CA SER A 106 77.81 -40.81 -134.91
C SER A 106 79.24 -41.49 -134.81
N PHE A 107 79.89 -41.81 -135.96
CA PHE A 107 81.37 -41.75 -136.31
C PHE A 107 82.50 -42.76 -135.85
N GLY A 108 83.46 -43.11 -136.78
CA GLY A 108 84.79 -43.82 -136.56
C GLY A 108 85.58 -44.31 -137.84
N VAL A 109 86.72 -45.07 -137.73
CA VAL A 109 87.37 -46.08 -138.71
C VAL A 109 88.80 -45.84 -139.37
N ILE A 110 89.34 -46.79 -140.22
CA ILE A 110 90.74 -47.35 -140.43
C ILE A 110 90.88 -48.17 -141.80
N ILE A 111 91.96 -48.58 -142.56
CA ILE A 111 93.44 -48.28 -142.77
C ILE A 111 94.23 -48.79 -144.08
N PRO A 112 94.09 -50.00 -144.74
CA PRO A 112 95.23 -50.84 -145.29
C PRO A 112 95.77 -50.79 -146.79
N ASN A 113 96.60 -51.78 -147.26
CA ASN A 113 97.63 -51.75 -148.37
C ASN A 113 97.64 -52.90 -149.49
N SER A 114 98.77 -53.26 -150.17
CA SER A 114 98.86 -53.93 -151.53
C SER A 114 100.17 -54.75 -151.94
N MET A 115 100.43 -55.10 -153.24
CA MET A 115 101.32 -56.20 -153.82
C MET A 115 101.90 -55.87 -155.27
N ASN A 116 102.63 -56.62 -156.18
CA ASN A 116 103.14 -58.03 -156.43
C ASN A 116 104.22 -58.20 -157.63
N ASP A 117 104.87 -59.39 -157.77
CA ASP A 117 105.40 -60.20 -158.95
C ASP A 117 106.65 -59.94 -159.89
N LEU A 118 107.56 -60.96 -160.03
CA LEU A 118 108.25 -61.37 -161.30
C LEU A 118 108.96 -62.77 -161.23
N LEU A 119 108.55 -63.68 -162.15
CA LEU A 119 109.21 -64.90 -162.69
C LEU A 119 110.27 -65.68 -161.83
N LYS A 120 109.96 -66.89 -161.34
CA LYS A 120 109.81 -68.14 -162.13
C LYS A 120 111.11 -68.69 -162.77
N LYS A 121 112.28 -68.50 -162.12
CA LYS A 121 113.49 -69.30 -162.41
C LYS A 121 114.00 -70.13 -161.23
N GLN A 122 113.29 -71.24 -161.02
CA GLN A 122 113.87 -72.59 -160.91
C GLN A 122 114.76 -72.88 -159.68
N VAL A 123 114.22 -73.28 -158.53
CA VAL A 123 113.55 -74.57 -158.22
C VAL A 123 114.49 -75.79 -158.14
N GLU A 124 115.73 -75.72 -158.62
CA GLU A 124 116.70 -76.82 -158.38
C GLU A 124 117.27 -76.79 -156.95
N GLU A 125 117.41 -75.61 -156.33
CA GLU A 125 117.85 -75.52 -154.93
C GLU A 125 116.79 -75.97 -153.91
N LEU A 126 115.55 -76.27 -154.34
CA LEU A 126 114.47 -76.74 -153.46
C LEU A 126 114.66 -78.18 -152.97
N GLU A 127 115.45 -79.01 -153.63
CA GLU A 127 115.71 -80.38 -153.14
C GLU A 127 116.53 -80.41 -151.84
N LYS A 128 117.24 -79.32 -151.51
CA LYS A 128 117.97 -79.20 -150.24
C LYS A 128 117.11 -78.74 -149.06
N ALA A 129 115.80 -78.57 -149.25
CA ALA A 129 114.83 -78.32 -148.17
C ALA A 129 114.52 -79.57 -147.32
N ALA A 130 114.85 -80.78 -147.80
CA ALA A 130 114.44 -82.08 -147.25
C ALA A 130 114.60 -82.25 -145.72
N GLU A 131 115.84 -82.29 -145.24
CA GLU A 131 116.15 -83.01 -143.99
C GLU A 131 115.96 -82.19 -142.70
N ASN A 132 116.39 -80.92 -142.69
CA ASN A 132 116.42 -80.10 -141.46
C ASN A 132 115.02 -79.72 -140.94
N SER A 133 113.97 -79.77 -141.76
CA SER A 133 112.60 -79.42 -141.31
C SER A 133 111.99 -80.48 -140.39
N LYS A 134 112.50 -81.71 -140.38
CA LYS A 134 111.86 -82.85 -139.71
C LYS A 134 111.98 -82.80 -138.20
N GLN A 135 113.10 -82.29 -137.66
CA GLN A 135 113.38 -82.28 -136.22
C GLN A 135 112.62 -81.18 -135.43
N GLN A 136 112.09 -80.14 -136.09
CA GLN A 136 111.28 -79.13 -135.40
C GLN A 136 109.81 -79.55 -135.18
N SER A 137 109.31 -80.55 -135.93
CA SER A 137 107.89 -80.91 -135.88
C SER A 137 107.46 -81.71 -134.64
N GLU A 138 108.37 -82.38 -133.94
CA GLU A 138 108.01 -83.26 -132.81
C GLU A 138 107.95 -82.51 -131.47
N LEU A 139 108.79 -81.48 -131.27
CA LEU A 139 108.74 -80.61 -130.08
C LEU A 139 107.40 -79.85 -129.97
N ALA A 140 106.94 -79.28 -131.09
CA ALA A 140 105.71 -78.49 -131.13
C ALA A 140 104.44 -79.28 -130.75
N LYS A 141 104.47 -80.62 -130.79
CA LYS A 141 103.30 -81.45 -130.50
C LYS A 141 103.05 -81.67 -129.00
N ILE A 142 104.11 -81.63 -128.19
CA ILE A 142 104.04 -81.86 -126.73
C ILE A 142 103.49 -80.61 -126.01
N GLU A 143 103.82 -79.41 -126.50
CA GLU A 143 103.44 -78.13 -125.88
C GLU A 143 101.94 -77.81 -126.04
N VAL A 144 101.31 -78.31 -127.11
CA VAL A 144 99.87 -78.14 -127.40
C VAL A 144 98.97 -78.96 -126.46
N GLU A 145 99.41 -80.13 -125.98
CA GLU A 145 98.59 -80.92 -125.04
C GLU A 145 98.70 -80.39 -123.59
N SER A 146 99.86 -79.84 -123.21
CA SER A 146 100.05 -79.14 -121.93
C SER A 146 99.11 -77.93 -121.78
N THR A 147 99.10 -77.05 -122.78
CA THR A 147 98.29 -75.81 -122.77
C THR A 147 96.77 -76.10 -122.76
N LYS A 148 96.33 -77.20 -123.38
CA LYS A 148 94.93 -77.63 -123.40
C LYS A 148 94.40 -78.03 -122.01
N ALA A 149 95.24 -78.55 -121.12
CA ALA A 149 94.85 -78.89 -119.75
C ALA A 149 94.57 -77.64 -118.91
N SER A 150 95.48 -76.66 -118.92
CA SER A 150 95.35 -75.41 -118.17
C SER A 150 94.14 -74.58 -118.60
N LEU A 151 93.82 -74.57 -119.90
CA LEU A 151 92.65 -73.85 -120.42
C LEU A 151 91.33 -74.37 -119.82
N LYS A 152 91.22 -75.69 -119.58
CA LYS A 152 90.01 -76.28 -119.00
C LYS A 152 89.85 -75.88 -117.53
N ALA A 153 90.92 -75.97 -116.73
CA ALA A 153 90.87 -75.62 -115.31
C ALA A 153 90.42 -74.18 -115.08
N SER A 154 90.97 -73.22 -115.86
CA SER A 154 90.59 -71.81 -115.77
C SER A 154 89.13 -71.55 -116.19
N ASN A 155 88.60 -72.30 -117.17
CA ASN A 155 87.19 -72.17 -117.57
C ASN A 155 86.21 -72.63 -116.48
N ASP A 156 86.55 -73.68 -115.72
CA ASP A 156 85.69 -74.17 -114.64
C ASP A 156 85.69 -73.20 -113.44
N GLU A 157 86.84 -72.57 -113.14
CA GLU A 157 86.98 -71.51 -112.13
C GLU A 157 86.18 -70.24 -112.46
N ILE A 158 86.15 -69.82 -113.73
CA ILE A 158 85.33 -68.69 -114.22
C ILE A 158 83.82 -68.93 -113.98
N ASN A 159 83.34 -70.17 -114.01
CA ASN A 159 81.92 -70.47 -113.82
C ASN A 159 81.48 -70.42 -112.35
N GLU A 160 82.31 -70.85 -111.40
CA GLU A 160 82.02 -70.63 -109.97
C GLU A 160 82.13 -69.15 -109.59
N LEU A 161 83.05 -68.38 -110.18
CA LEU A 161 83.11 -66.93 -109.97
C LEU A 161 81.83 -66.20 -110.43
N LYS A 162 81.26 -66.57 -111.58
CA LYS A 162 79.95 -66.03 -112.03
C LYS A 162 78.80 -66.38 -111.07
N LYS A 163 78.84 -67.57 -110.48
CA LYS A 163 77.83 -68.05 -109.53
C LYS A 163 77.90 -67.28 -108.20
N VAL A 164 79.12 -67.04 -107.70
CA VAL A 164 79.38 -66.15 -106.54
C VAL A 164 78.97 -64.71 -106.83
N GLN A 165 79.23 -64.19 -108.04
CA GLN A 165 78.83 -62.84 -108.46
C GLN A 165 77.29 -62.65 -108.41
N ASN A 166 76.53 -63.62 -108.93
CA ASN A 166 75.06 -63.58 -108.89
C ASN A 166 74.50 -63.69 -107.45
N GLU A 167 75.11 -64.52 -106.61
CA GLU A 167 74.71 -64.65 -105.20
C GLU A 167 75.00 -63.38 -104.39
N LEU A 168 76.12 -62.70 -104.67
CA LEU A 168 76.44 -61.38 -104.12
C LEU A 168 75.45 -60.32 -104.59
N GLY A 169 75.08 -60.29 -105.88
CA GLY A 169 74.07 -59.37 -106.40
C GLY A 169 72.73 -59.47 -105.65
N LEU A 170 72.24 -60.70 -105.44
CA LEU A 170 71.02 -60.96 -104.67
C LEU A 170 71.14 -60.58 -103.18
N LYS A 171 72.33 -60.72 -102.57
CA LYS A 171 72.58 -60.26 -101.20
C LYS A 171 72.62 -58.75 -101.09
N VAL A 172 73.21 -58.06 -102.07
CA VAL A 172 73.24 -56.58 -102.14
C VAL A 172 71.84 -56.01 -102.33
N GLN A 173 71.03 -56.56 -103.25
CA GLN A 173 69.65 -56.10 -103.43
C GLN A 173 68.83 -56.27 -102.14
N LYS A 174 68.90 -57.42 -101.48
CA LYS A 174 68.23 -57.67 -100.19
C LYS A 174 68.75 -56.81 -99.04
N ALA A 175 69.97 -56.26 -99.14
CA ALA A 175 70.48 -55.28 -98.19
C ALA A 175 69.85 -53.90 -98.44
N TYR A 176 69.77 -53.45 -99.69
CA TYR A 176 69.07 -52.19 -100.05
C TYR A 176 67.59 -52.22 -99.67
N GLU A 177 66.88 -53.31 -99.95
CA GLU A 177 65.46 -53.48 -99.59
C GLU A 177 65.25 -53.41 -98.06
N LYS A 178 66.19 -53.93 -97.27
CA LYS A 178 66.17 -53.81 -95.80
C LYS A 178 66.47 -52.40 -95.30
N VAL A 179 67.47 -51.72 -95.87
CA VAL A 179 67.82 -50.34 -95.50
C VAL A 179 66.63 -49.41 -95.76
N ALA A 180 66.00 -49.52 -96.92
CA ALA A 180 64.82 -48.71 -97.26
C ALA A 180 63.62 -48.96 -96.32
N LEU A 181 63.44 -50.18 -95.81
CA LEU A 181 62.45 -50.47 -94.78
C LEU A 181 62.82 -49.85 -93.42
N THR A 182 64.06 -49.98 -92.98
CA THR A 182 64.50 -49.38 -91.70
C THR A 182 64.49 -47.86 -91.73
N ASP A 183 64.80 -47.23 -92.87
CA ASP A 183 64.70 -45.77 -93.02
C ASP A 183 63.25 -45.28 -92.90
N PHE A 184 62.29 -46.05 -93.43
CA PHE A 184 60.86 -45.76 -93.30
C PHE A 184 60.34 -45.99 -91.87
N GLU A 185 60.79 -47.06 -91.19
CA GLU A 185 60.50 -47.28 -89.77
C GLU A 185 61.06 -46.13 -88.90
N VAL A 186 62.29 -45.67 -89.15
CA VAL A 186 62.91 -44.55 -88.42
C VAL A 186 62.15 -43.24 -88.62
N GLU A 187 61.73 -42.91 -89.84
CA GLU A 187 60.98 -41.67 -90.10
C GLU A 187 59.54 -41.75 -89.53
N LEU A 188 58.91 -42.93 -89.47
CA LEU A 188 57.67 -43.15 -88.72
C LEU A 188 57.86 -42.91 -87.21
N TYR A 189 58.85 -43.55 -86.57
CA TYR A 189 59.11 -43.35 -85.15
C TYR A 189 59.47 -41.89 -84.81
N LYS A 190 60.06 -41.15 -85.74
CA LYS A 190 60.31 -39.72 -85.60
C LYS A 190 59.02 -38.89 -85.64
N ILE A 191 58.08 -39.19 -86.54
CA ILE A 191 56.76 -38.55 -86.58
C ILE A 191 55.98 -38.86 -85.28
N GLU A 192 56.00 -40.11 -84.80
CA GLU A 192 55.40 -40.50 -83.53
C GLU A 192 56.04 -39.77 -82.34
N LEU A 193 57.37 -39.63 -82.32
CA LEU A 193 58.11 -38.89 -81.30
C LEU A 193 57.82 -37.38 -81.33
N GLU A 194 57.65 -36.77 -82.51
CA GLU A 194 57.24 -35.37 -82.64
C GLU A 194 55.79 -35.16 -82.17
N SER A 195 54.87 -36.10 -82.42
CA SER A 195 53.50 -36.07 -81.85
C SER A 195 53.53 -36.20 -80.33
N CYS A 196 54.23 -37.21 -79.80
CA CYS A 196 54.35 -37.44 -78.37
C CYS A 196 55.02 -36.28 -77.64
N LYS A 197 55.96 -35.59 -78.28
CA LYS A 197 56.56 -34.36 -77.76
C LYS A 197 55.52 -33.24 -77.69
N LYS A 198 54.72 -33.03 -78.73
CA LYS A 198 53.66 -32.01 -78.70
C LYS A 198 52.61 -32.32 -77.64
N GLU A 199 52.16 -33.56 -77.53
CA GLU A 199 51.21 -33.99 -76.50
C GLU A 199 51.79 -33.78 -75.09
N LEU A 200 53.10 -34.00 -74.89
CA LEU A 200 53.79 -33.69 -73.64
C LEU A 200 53.89 -32.18 -73.38
N ASP A 201 54.18 -31.36 -74.40
CA ASP A 201 54.23 -29.90 -74.27
C ASP A 201 52.81 -29.34 -73.95
N ASP A 202 51.76 -29.80 -74.64
CA ASP A 202 50.36 -29.45 -74.36
C ASP A 202 49.96 -29.84 -72.91
N VAL A 203 50.35 -31.03 -72.43
CA VAL A 203 50.11 -31.50 -71.04
C VAL A 203 50.91 -30.72 -69.99
N LEU A 204 52.10 -30.20 -70.34
CA LEU A 204 52.90 -29.36 -69.43
C LEU A 204 52.27 -27.97 -69.25
N ASP A 205 51.68 -27.41 -70.30
CA ASP A 205 50.92 -26.15 -70.22
C ASP A 205 49.63 -26.33 -69.39
N ASP A 206 48.87 -27.42 -69.61
CA ASP A 206 47.72 -27.77 -68.78
C ASP A 206 48.10 -27.96 -67.30
N LEU A 207 49.24 -28.61 -67.01
CA LEU A 207 49.78 -28.77 -65.65
C LEU A 207 50.13 -27.42 -65.02
N CYS A 208 50.70 -26.48 -65.80
CA CYS A 208 51.02 -25.13 -65.33
C CYS A 208 49.74 -24.34 -65.03
N SER A 209 48.74 -24.39 -65.91
CA SER A 209 47.44 -23.77 -65.70
C SER A 209 46.76 -24.31 -64.43
N CYS A 210 46.69 -25.65 -64.27
CA CYS A 210 46.14 -26.30 -63.09
C CYS A 210 46.88 -25.92 -61.79
N LYS A 211 48.21 -25.70 -61.86
CA LYS A 211 49.04 -25.30 -60.72
C LYS A 211 48.77 -23.85 -60.31
N ASP A 212 48.60 -22.94 -61.27
CA ASP A 212 48.29 -21.53 -61.00
C ASP A 212 46.84 -21.35 -60.54
N GLU A 213 45.89 -22.10 -61.11
CA GLU A 213 44.50 -22.18 -60.59
C GLU A 213 44.47 -22.73 -59.16
N LYS A 214 45.24 -23.79 -58.85
CA LYS A 214 45.38 -24.29 -57.48
C LYS A 214 45.93 -23.21 -56.55
N ALA A 215 47.02 -22.52 -56.94
CA ALA A 215 47.62 -21.47 -56.11
C ALA A 215 46.63 -20.31 -55.86
N LYS A 216 45.86 -19.92 -56.87
CA LYS A 216 44.78 -18.94 -56.74
C LYS A 216 43.68 -19.40 -55.79
N MET A 217 43.17 -20.62 -55.95
CA MET A 217 42.17 -21.21 -55.04
C MET A 217 42.70 -21.32 -53.60
N GLU A 218 43.99 -21.62 -53.41
CA GLU A 218 44.62 -21.69 -52.09
C GLU A 218 44.68 -20.30 -51.42
N VAL A 219 45.01 -19.24 -52.18
CA VAL A 219 44.94 -17.85 -51.71
C VAL A 219 43.51 -17.41 -51.40
N GLU A 220 42.52 -17.74 -52.25
CA GLU A 220 41.11 -17.42 -52.01
C GLU A 220 40.56 -18.17 -50.78
N MET A 221 40.88 -19.45 -50.62
CA MET A 221 40.52 -20.25 -49.44
C MET A 221 41.16 -19.73 -48.15
N ASN A 222 42.41 -19.27 -48.21
CA ASN A 222 43.06 -18.63 -47.06
C ASN A 222 42.37 -17.30 -46.73
N THR A 223 42.13 -16.45 -47.72
CA THR A 223 41.41 -15.17 -47.55
C THR A 223 40.01 -15.36 -46.96
N MET A 224 39.28 -16.40 -47.38
CA MET A 224 37.97 -16.74 -46.79
C MET A 224 38.09 -17.26 -45.36
N ARG A 225 39.11 -18.06 -45.05
CA ARG A 225 39.36 -18.54 -43.67
C ARG A 225 39.66 -17.38 -42.73
N ASP A 226 40.49 -16.43 -43.16
CA ASP A 226 40.91 -15.30 -42.35
C ASP A 226 39.72 -14.38 -42.04
N ARG A 227 38.87 -14.08 -43.03
CA ARG A 227 37.60 -13.36 -42.82
C ARG A 227 36.67 -14.09 -41.83
N LEU A 228 36.51 -15.40 -41.97
CA LEU A 228 35.69 -16.19 -41.04
C LEU A 228 36.27 -16.22 -39.62
N LEU A 229 37.59 -16.11 -39.46
CA LEU A 229 38.23 -15.97 -38.15
C LEU A 229 38.00 -14.58 -37.55
N ASP A 230 38.12 -13.51 -38.34
CA ASP A 230 37.81 -12.15 -37.91
C ASP A 230 36.34 -11.99 -37.50
N GLU A 231 35.40 -12.48 -38.32
CA GLU A 231 33.96 -12.50 -38.01
C GLU A 231 33.66 -13.29 -36.74
N LEU A 232 34.30 -14.46 -36.54
CA LEU A 232 34.17 -15.26 -35.32
C LEU A 232 34.74 -14.55 -34.08
N CYS A 233 35.84 -13.81 -34.23
CA CYS A 233 36.43 -13.01 -33.15
C CYS A 233 35.53 -11.84 -32.76
N ASN A 234 35.07 -11.06 -33.75
CA ASN A 234 34.16 -9.94 -33.54
C ASN A 234 32.86 -10.41 -32.86
N SER A 235 32.24 -11.49 -33.36
CA SER A 235 31.00 -12.04 -32.79
C SER A 235 31.19 -12.57 -31.35
N LYS A 236 32.37 -13.11 -31.01
CA LYS A 236 32.72 -13.48 -29.62
C LYS A 236 32.87 -12.26 -28.73
N GLU A 237 33.51 -11.19 -29.20
CA GLU A 237 33.67 -9.94 -28.44
C GLU A 237 32.31 -9.25 -28.21
N GLU A 238 31.47 -9.15 -29.25
CA GLU A 238 30.08 -8.69 -29.12
C GLU A 238 29.29 -9.51 -28.11
N LYS A 239 29.40 -10.86 -28.16
CA LYS A 239 28.77 -11.75 -27.18
C LYS A 239 29.23 -11.46 -25.75
N ILE A 240 30.55 -11.36 -25.52
CA ILE A 240 31.11 -11.07 -24.19
C ILE A 240 30.65 -9.70 -23.70
N ASN A 241 30.61 -8.69 -24.57
CA ASN A 241 30.12 -7.36 -24.23
C ASN A 241 28.61 -7.36 -23.90
N MET A 242 27.80 -8.14 -24.60
CA MET A 242 26.38 -8.34 -24.26
C MET A 242 26.19 -9.12 -22.95
N GLU A 243 26.96 -10.17 -22.70
CA GLU A 243 26.90 -10.93 -21.43
C GLU A 243 27.32 -10.05 -20.24
N ASN A 244 28.37 -9.25 -20.36
CA ASN A 244 28.78 -8.27 -19.35
C ASN A 244 27.71 -7.18 -19.12
N ALA A 245 27.07 -6.68 -20.17
CA ALA A 245 26.00 -5.69 -20.06
C ALA A 245 24.74 -6.26 -19.39
N LEU A 246 24.38 -7.52 -19.71
CA LEU A 246 23.28 -8.24 -19.07
C LEU A 246 23.57 -8.53 -17.59
N GLN A 247 24.79 -8.98 -17.24
CA GLN A 247 25.18 -9.20 -15.85
C GLN A 247 25.09 -7.91 -15.04
N LYS A 248 25.67 -6.80 -15.56
CA LYS A 248 25.56 -5.49 -14.90
C LYS A 248 24.11 -5.07 -14.68
N LYS A 249 23.21 -5.30 -15.66
CA LYS A 249 21.78 -5.01 -15.51
C LYS A 249 21.09 -5.93 -14.50
N HIS A 250 21.50 -7.19 -14.39
CA HIS A 250 21.04 -8.11 -13.36
C HIS A 250 21.47 -7.65 -11.96
N ASP A 251 22.71 -7.21 -11.79
CA ASP A 251 23.24 -6.70 -10.52
C ASP A 251 22.54 -5.40 -10.09
N GLU A 252 22.34 -4.46 -11.03
CA GLU A 252 21.55 -3.25 -10.82
C GLU A 252 20.11 -3.57 -10.37
N LEU A 253 19.43 -4.51 -11.04
CA LEU A 253 18.07 -4.94 -10.67
C LEU A 253 18.03 -5.66 -9.31
N SER A 254 19.03 -6.48 -8.99
CA SER A 254 19.15 -7.17 -7.70
C SER A 254 19.34 -6.17 -6.54
N SER A 255 20.16 -5.14 -6.76
CA SER A 255 20.34 -4.03 -5.81
C SER A 255 19.04 -3.23 -5.61
N ILE A 256 18.33 -2.90 -6.69
CA ILE A 256 17.03 -2.21 -6.61
C ILE A 256 15.99 -3.07 -5.87
N ASN A 257 15.91 -4.37 -6.17
CA ASN A 257 14.95 -5.29 -5.56
C ASN A 257 15.20 -5.47 -4.06
N SER A 258 16.46 -5.60 -3.63
CA SER A 258 16.80 -5.65 -2.20
C SER A 258 16.45 -4.35 -1.48
N SER A 259 16.74 -3.18 -2.08
CA SER A 259 16.35 -1.88 -1.51
C SER A 259 14.83 -1.68 -1.41
N LEU A 260 14.06 -2.16 -2.40
CA LEU A 260 12.60 -2.15 -2.37
C LEU A 260 12.06 -3.06 -1.25
N ASN A 261 12.61 -4.27 -1.10
CA ASN A 261 12.22 -5.18 -0.02
C ASN A 261 12.49 -4.58 1.37
N THR A 262 13.65 -3.95 1.59
CA THR A 262 13.93 -3.24 2.86
C THR A 262 12.89 -2.15 3.14
N LYS A 263 12.58 -1.31 2.15
CA LYS A 263 11.56 -0.26 2.28
C LYS A 263 10.15 -0.81 2.51
N ASN A 264 9.82 -1.94 1.90
CA ASN A 264 8.53 -2.59 2.10
C ASN A 264 8.40 -3.11 3.55
N CYS A 265 9.43 -3.79 4.07
CA CYS A 265 9.46 -4.20 5.49
C CYS A 265 9.37 -3.00 6.45
N GLU A 266 10.04 -1.88 6.16
CA GLU A 266 9.90 -0.65 6.95
C GLU A 266 8.46 -0.10 6.94
N LEU A 267 7.78 -0.13 5.78
CA LEU A 267 6.40 0.32 5.64
C LEU A 267 5.42 -0.62 6.34
N GLU A 268 5.64 -1.93 6.29
CA GLU A 268 4.85 -2.93 7.01
C GLU A 268 4.98 -2.76 8.53
N MET A 269 6.19 -2.52 9.06
CA MET A 269 6.38 -2.21 10.48
C MET A 269 5.68 -0.90 10.89
N LYS A 270 5.77 0.15 10.06
CA LYS A 270 5.08 1.43 10.33
C LYS A 270 3.55 1.28 10.28
N LEU A 271 3.03 0.54 9.31
CA LEU A 271 1.60 0.21 9.19
C LEU A 271 1.12 -0.54 10.43
N LYS A 272 1.88 -1.53 10.89
CA LYS A 272 1.55 -2.32 12.08
C LYS A 272 1.56 -1.46 13.35
N SER A 273 2.56 -0.61 13.54
CA SER A 273 2.62 0.34 14.65
C SER A 273 1.39 1.26 14.69
N LEU A 274 0.98 1.81 13.54
CA LEU A 274 -0.20 2.67 13.43
C LEU A 274 -1.53 1.93 13.68
N GLN A 275 -1.63 0.65 13.29
CA GLN A 275 -2.79 -0.20 13.63
C GLN A 275 -2.89 -0.44 15.14
N ASP A 276 -1.77 -0.64 15.82
CA ASP A 276 -1.73 -0.91 17.25
C ASP A 276 -1.99 0.38 18.07
N GLU A 277 -1.44 1.53 17.66
CA GLU A 277 -1.79 2.84 18.21
C GLU A 277 -3.28 3.20 18.02
N HIS A 278 -3.84 2.97 16.83
CA HIS A 278 -5.26 3.18 16.56
C HIS A 278 -6.15 2.27 17.43
N SER A 279 -5.73 1.03 17.66
CA SER A 279 -6.43 0.09 18.54
C SER A 279 -6.42 0.55 20.01
N LEU A 280 -5.29 1.08 20.47
CA LEU A 280 -5.17 1.70 21.80
C LEU A 280 -6.08 2.94 21.94
N MET A 281 -6.06 3.84 20.95
CA MET A 281 -6.94 5.02 20.94
C MET A 281 -8.44 4.66 20.95
N GLN A 282 -8.86 3.59 20.24
CA GLN A 282 -10.25 3.12 20.31
C GLN A 282 -10.62 2.58 21.70
N PHE A 283 -9.69 1.91 22.39
CA PHE A 283 -9.91 1.43 23.75
C PHE A 283 -10.01 2.59 24.76
N GLU A 284 -9.12 3.58 24.68
CA GLU A 284 -9.19 4.79 25.51
C GLU A 284 -10.47 5.62 25.26
N LEU A 285 -10.92 5.68 24.00
CA LEU A 285 -12.19 6.33 23.63
C LEU A 285 -13.41 5.63 24.23
N HIS A 286 -13.41 4.29 24.28
CA HIS A 286 -14.46 3.54 25.00
C HIS A 286 -14.39 3.77 26.51
N SER A 287 -13.20 3.63 27.11
CA SER A 287 -13.00 3.83 28.55
C SER A 287 -13.45 5.23 29.01
N THR A 288 -13.12 6.28 28.25
CA THR A 288 -13.56 7.66 28.55
C THR A 288 -15.06 7.89 28.29
N LYS A 289 -15.67 7.20 27.32
CA LYS A 289 -17.14 7.20 27.14
C LYS A 289 -17.85 6.55 28.33
N ASP A 290 -17.36 5.40 28.79
CA ASP A 290 -17.96 4.66 29.91
C ASP A 290 -17.79 5.44 31.23
N GLN A 291 -16.63 6.08 31.45
CA GLN A 291 -16.44 7.05 32.54
C GLN A 291 -17.43 8.22 32.44
N ARG A 292 -17.68 8.76 31.25
CA ARG A 292 -18.64 9.86 31.03
C ARG A 292 -20.08 9.43 31.32
N GLU A 293 -20.49 8.21 30.95
CA GLU A 293 -21.83 7.69 31.27
C GLU A 293 -21.98 7.45 32.78
N SER A 294 -20.95 6.90 33.45
CA SER A 294 -20.89 6.75 34.91
C SER A 294 -21.00 8.11 35.63
N LEU A 295 -20.21 9.10 35.22
CA LEU A 295 -20.29 10.47 35.75
C LEU A 295 -21.66 11.11 35.49
N SER A 296 -22.24 10.92 34.31
CA SER A 296 -23.58 11.45 34.00
C SER A 296 -24.68 10.80 34.83
N LYS A 297 -24.54 9.54 35.25
CA LYS A 297 -25.45 8.90 36.21
C LYS A 297 -25.27 9.49 37.61
N ASN A 298 -24.03 9.64 38.06
CA ASN A 298 -23.73 10.22 39.38
C ASN A 298 -24.23 11.67 39.50
N VAL A 299 -24.17 12.47 38.44
CA VAL A 299 -24.74 13.83 38.40
C VAL A 299 -26.26 13.79 38.62
N LYS A 300 -27.01 12.94 37.90
CA LYS A 300 -28.46 12.79 38.10
C LYS A 300 -28.82 12.34 39.52
N GLU A 301 -28.07 11.37 40.06
CA GLU A 301 -28.26 10.93 41.45
C GLU A 301 -27.94 12.02 42.49
N LEU A 302 -27.15 13.04 42.15
CA LEU A 302 -26.90 14.21 43.00
C LEU A 302 -27.98 15.29 42.80
N GLU A 303 -28.47 15.50 41.58
CA GLU A 303 -29.59 16.40 41.27
C GLU A 303 -30.88 15.95 41.98
N GLU A 304 -31.19 14.65 41.98
CA GLU A 304 -32.32 14.07 42.71
C GLU A 304 -32.18 14.26 44.24
N LYS A 305 -30.98 14.03 44.80
CA LYS A 305 -30.69 14.25 46.23
C LYS A 305 -30.80 15.73 46.61
N LEU A 306 -30.33 16.63 45.75
CA LEU A 306 -30.45 18.08 45.94
C LEU A 306 -31.93 18.50 45.95
N SER A 307 -32.71 18.09 44.95
CA SER A 307 -34.15 18.41 44.88
C SER A 307 -34.93 17.84 46.06
N SER A 308 -34.58 16.65 46.55
CA SER A 308 -35.15 16.09 47.78
C SER A 308 -34.81 16.96 49.00
N SER A 309 -33.57 17.42 49.12
CA SER A 309 -33.12 18.29 50.22
C SER A 309 -33.80 19.67 50.18
N GLU A 310 -33.94 20.28 49.00
CA GLU A 310 -34.67 21.55 48.82
C GLU A 310 -36.15 21.41 49.21
N ASN A 311 -36.80 20.29 48.85
CA ASN A 311 -38.18 20.02 49.23
C ASN A 311 -38.33 19.78 50.74
N GLN A 312 -37.36 19.14 51.41
CA GLN A 312 -37.34 19.05 52.88
C GLN A 312 -37.13 20.42 53.54
N SER A 313 -36.21 21.24 53.01
CA SER A 313 -35.96 22.60 53.49
C SER A 313 -37.20 23.49 53.36
N ARG A 314 -37.93 23.41 52.24
CA ARG A 314 -39.20 24.11 52.05
C ARG A 314 -40.25 23.70 53.09
N LYS A 315 -40.42 22.40 53.35
CA LYS A 315 -41.34 21.89 54.38
C LYS A 315 -40.98 22.39 55.78
N MET A 316 -39.70 22.31 56.17
CA MET A 316 -39.24 22.83 57.47
C MET A 316 -39.48 24.34 57.61
N LYS A 317 -39.34 25.11 56.51
CA LYS A 317 -39.69 26.54 56.51
C LYS A 317 -41.19 26.76 56.71
N GLU A 318 -42.05 26.03 56.00
CA GLU A 318 -43.51 26.10 56.19
C GLU A 318 -43.96 25.68 57.60
N GLU A 319 -43.29 24.69 58.20
CA GLU A 319 -43.55 24.25 59.59
C GLU A 319 -43.09 25.30 60.61
N LEU A 320 -41.92 25.92 60.40
CA LEU A 320 -41.43 27.03 61.22
C LEU A 320 -42.36 28.24 61.15
N GLU A 321 -42.86 28.59 59.97
CA GLU A 321 -43.80 29.70 59.74
C GLU A 321 -45.15 29.42 60.43
N LYS A 322 -45.69 28.19 60.32
CA LYS A 322 -46.87 27.75 61.10
C LYS A 322 -46.62 27.81 62.61
N GLY A 323 -45.42 27.45 63.08
CA GLY A 323 -45.04 27.53 64.49
C GLY A 323 -44.95 28.96 65.01
N GLN A 324 -44.39 29.89 64.22
CA GLN A 324 -44.37 31.33 64.54
C GLN A 324 -45.79 31.91 64.58
N ASP A 325 -46.67 31.50 63.67
CA ASP A 325 -48.08 31.90 63.66
C ASP A 325 -48.87 31.39 64.88
N GLN A 326 -48.59 30.17 65.33
CA GLN A 326 -49.15 29.63 66.58
C GLN A 326 -48.64 30.38 67.81
N LEU A 327 -47.32 30.66 67.88
CA LEU A 327 -46.71 31.45 68.95
C LEU A 327 -47.30 32.87 69.03
N ARG A 328 -47.51 33.52 67.88
CA ARG A 328 -48.12 34.85 67.80
C ARG A 328 -49.54 34.85 68.38
N LYS A 329 -50.39 33.89 67.96
CA LYS A 329 -51.76 33.73 68.50
C LYS A 329 -51.78 33.43 69.99
N ALA A 330 -50.91 32.54 70.47
CA ALA A 330 -50.81 32.24 71.89
C ALA A 330 -50.37 33.46 72.72
N ASN A 331 -49.46 34.29 72.18
CA ASN A 331 -49.06 35.54 72.83
C ASN A 331 -50.18 36.59 72.84
N GLU A 332 -50.93 36.73 71.73
CA GLU A 332 -52.14 37.57 71.66
C GLU A 332 -53.20 37.14 72.68
N GLU A 333 -53.44 35.84 72.82
CA GLU A 333 -54.38 35.26 73.79
C GLU A 333 -53.92 35.45 75.26
N VAL A 334 -52.63 35.21 75.56
CA VAL A 334 -52.04 35.50 76.88
C VAL A 334 -52.17 36.98 77.22
N GLN A 335 -51.91 37.89 76.27
CA GLN A 335 -52.01 39.32 76.51
C GLN A 335 -53.48 39.77 76.68
N CYS A 336 -54.42 39.19 75.95
CA CYS A 336 -55.85 39.38 76.17
C CYS A 336 -56.26 38.95 77.59
N ASN A 337 -55.92 37.72 77.99
CA ASN A 337 -56.19 37.18 79.32
C ASN A 337 -55.57 38.04 80.43
N MET A 338 -54.36 38.57 80.24
CA MET A 338 -53.71 39.48 81.17
C MET A 338 -54.49 40.80 81.33
N THR A 339 -54.98 41.42 80.24
CA THR A 339 -55.81 42.63 80.34
C THR A 339 -57.17 42.37 81.01
N LEU A 340 -57.74 41.18 80.84
CA LEU A 340 -59.01 40.79 81.45
C LEU A 340 -58.84 40.50 82.96
N LEU A 341 -57.74 39.86 83.35
CA LEU A 341 -57.36 39.68 84.76
C LEU A 341 -57.08 41.03 85.44
N GLU A 342 -56.36 41.95 84.79
CA GLU A 342 -56.07 43.28 85.33
C GLU A 342 -57.36 44.12 85.49
N THR A 343 -58.28 44.03 84.53
CA THR A 343 -59.61 44.65 84.65
C THR A 343 -60.41 44.06 85.81
N SER A 344 -60.33 42.73 86.02
CA SER A 344 -60.94 42.05 87.16
C SER A 344 -60.33 42.50 88.49
N ARG A 345 -59.00 42.62 88.56
CA ARG A 345 -58.24 43.12 89.72
C ARG A 345 -58.70 44.52 90.12
N ILE A 346 -58.74 45.46 89.17
CA ILE A 346 -59.19 46.84 89.38
C ILE A 346 -60.65 46.90 89.85
N ASN A 347 -61.52 46.02 89.36
CA ASN A 347 -62.92 45.96 89.79
C ASN A 347 -63.07 45.38 91.21
N MET A 348 -62.26 44.38 91.58
CA MET A 348 -62.22 43.86 92.96
C MET A 348 -61.65 44.90 93.93
N GLU A 349 -60.61 45.65 93.56
CA GLU A 349 -60.07 46.74 94.38
C GLU A 349 -61.11 47.84 94.64
N LYS A 350 -61.88 48.25 93.62
CA LYS A 350 -63.00 49.20 93.78
C LYS A 350 -64.10 48.65 94.70
N ALA A 351 -64.42 47.36 94.60
CA ALA A 351 -65.42 46.72 95.45
C ALA A 351 -64.95 46.62 96.92
N LEU A 352 -63.67 46.31 97.14
CA LEU A 352 -63.04 46.28 98.46
C LEU A 352 -62.96 47.67 99.08
N GLN A 353 -62.54 48.69 98.31
CA GLN A 353 -62.53 50.07 98.78
C GLN A 353 -63.93 50.53 99.21
N LYS A 354 -64.95 50.30 98.38
CA LYS A 354 -66.35 50.61 98.74
C LYS A 354 -66.77 49.90 100.04
N LYS A 355 -66.38 48.64 100.24
CA LYS A 355 -66.67 47.92 101.49
C LYS A 355 -65.90 48.46 102.69
N HIS A 356 -64.68 48.95 102.50
CA HIS A 356 -63.92 49.66 103.52
C HIS A 356 -64.58 50.99 103.90
N ASP A 357 -65.05 51.76 102.91
CA ASP A 357 -65.76 53.03 103.12
C ASP A 357 -67.10 52.81 103.85
N GLU A 358 -67.87 51.80 103.45
CA GLU A 358 -69.10 51.36 104.14
C GLU A 358 -68.81 50.96 105.60
N LEU A 359 -67.76 50.16 105.86
CA LEU A 359 -67.36 49.78 107.22
C LEU A 359 -66.89 50.98 108.06
N SER A 360 -66.13 51.91 107.46
CA SER A 360 -65.67 53.14 108.11
C SER A 360 -66.86 54.01 108.55
N SER A 361 -67.88 54.16 107.68
CA SER A 361 -69.11 54.87 107.99
C SER A 361 -69.98 54.17 109.05
N ILE A 362 -69.99 52.83 109.09
CA ILE A 362 -70.68 52.06 110.14
C ILE A 362 -69.95 52.25 111.48
N ASN A 363 -68.63 52.19 111.48
CA ASN A 363 -67.79 52.33 112.66
C ASN A 363 -67.88 53.73 113.27
N SER A 364 -67.90 54.79 112.44
CA SER A 364 -68.09 56.16 112.93
C SER A 364 -69.49 56.34 113.56
N SER A 365 -70.54 55.80 112.93
CA SER A 365 -71.91 55.82 113.49
C SER A 365 -72.03 55.02 114.80
N LEU A 366 -71.35 53.88 114.90
CA LEU A 366 -71.27 53.09 116.15
C LEU A 366 -70.58 53.89 117.26
N ASN A 367 -69.45 54.54 116.98
CA ASN A 367 -68.76 55.39 117.94
C ASN A 367 -69.64 56.56 118.41
N THR A 368 -70.37 57.23 117.50
CA THR A 368 -71.31 58.30 117.88
C THR A 368 -72.39 57.78 118.83
N LYS A 369 -73.01 56.63 118.50
CA LYS A 369 -74.01 55.99 119.38
C LYS A 369 -73.43 55.53 120.70
N ASN A 370 -72.17 55.08 120.73
CA ASN A 370 -71.51 54.68 121.96
C ASN A 370 -71.31 55.89 122.89
N CYS A 371 -70.84 57.02 122.36
CA CYS A 371 -70.75 58.27 123.14
C CYS A 371 -72.12 58.81 123.60
N GLU A 372 -73.18 58.68 122.78
CA GLU A 372 -74.55 58.99 123.22
C GLU A 372 -75.01 58.09 124.39
N LEU A 373 -74.65 56.80 124.36
CA LEU A 373 -74.99 55.85 125.42
C LEU A 373 -74.16 56.08 126.68
N GLU A 374 -72.88 56.41 126.56
CA GLU A 374 -72.00 56.81 127.67
C GLU A 374 -72.51 58.08 128.35
N MET A 375 -72.94 59.09 127.58
CA MET A 375 -73.57 60.30 128.14
C MET A 375 -74.90 60.01 128.85
N LYS A 376 -75.75 59.14 128.29
CA LYS A 376 -77.00 58.72 128.94
C LYS A 376 -76.73 57.92 130.22
N LEU A 377 -75.77 57.00 130.20
CA LEU A 377 -75.34 56.24 131.36
C LEU A 377 -74.83 57.17 132.48
N LYS A 378 -74.03 58.17 132.11
CA LYS A 378 -73.51 59.16 133.05
C LYS A 378 -74.63 60.01 133.66
N SER A 379 -75.57 60.50 132.85
CA SER A 379 -76.75 61.23 133.32
C SER A 379 -77.58 60.41 134.31
N LEU A 380 -77.82 59.12 134.02
CA LEU A 380 -78.55 58.22 134.91
C LEU A 380 -77.80 57.89 136.21
N GLN A 381 -76.46 57.81 136.18
CA GLN A 381 -75.64 57.68 137.39
C GLN A 381 -75.74 58.91 138.28
N ASP A 382 -75.78 60.10 137.68
CA ASP A 382 -75.86 61.37 138.41
C ASP A 382 -77.28 61.59 138.98
N GLU A 383 -78.35 61.26 138.23
CA GLU A 383 -79.73 61.21 138.74
C GLU A 383 -79.90 60.19 139.88
N HIS A 384 -79.34 58.98 139.75
CA HIS A 384 -79.39 57.97 140.80
C HIS A 384 -78.64 58.43 142.07
N SER A 385 -77.51 59.15 141.90
CA SER A 385 -76.77 59.72 143.03
C SER A 385 -77.55 60.82 143.74
N LEU A 386 -78.27 61.67 142.98
CA LEU A 386 -79.18 62.68 143.52
C LEU A 386 -80.35 62.04 144.28
N MET A 387 -81.00 61.02 143.71
CA MET A 387 -82.07 60.27 144.37
C MET A 387 -81.61 59.59 145.67
N GLN A 388 -80.38 59.04 145.72
CA GLN A 388 -79.84 58.50 146.98
C GLN A 388 -79.63 59.59 148.04
N PHE A 389 -79.19 60.80 147.65
CA PHE A 389 -79.05 61.93 148.56
C PHE A 389 -80.40 62.41 149.12
N GLU A 390 -81.43 62.54 148.27
CA GLU A 390 -82.79 62.87 148.70
C GLU A 390 -83.40 61.78 149.60
N LEU A 391 -83.15 60.50 149.31
CA LEU A 391 -83.58 59.38 150.14
C LEU A 391 -82.93 59.41 151.53
N HIS A 392 -81.65 59.80 151.62
CA HIS A 392 -80.97 59.98 152.91
C HIS A 392 -81.58 61.15 153.69
N SER A 393 -81.69 62.32 153.05
CA SER A 393 -82.23 63.54 153.68
C SER A 393 -83.68 63.35 154.17
N THR A 394 -84.51 62.64 153.40
CA THR A 394 -85.89 62.32 153.82
C THR A 394 -85.94 61.28 154.95
N LYS A 395 -85.02 60.30 154.98
CA LYS A 395 -84.86 59.37 156.10
C LYS A 395 -84.46 60.11 157.38
N ASP A 396 -83.45 60.97 157.33
CA ASP A 396 -82.96 61.76 158.48
C ASP A 396 -84.06 62.66 159.03
N ARG A 397 -84.82 63.33 158.14
CA ARG A 397 -85.97 64.16 158.52
C ARG A 397 -87.11 63.33 159.16
N ARG A 398 -87.34 62.10 158.71
CA ARG A 398 -88.29 61.17 159.35
C ARG A 398 -87.83 60.75 160.75
N GLU A 399 -86.53 60.50 160.92
CA GLU A 399 -85.94 60.06 162.19
C GLU A 399 -85.97 61.19 163.24
N SER A 400 -85.67 62.43 162.83
CA SER A 400 -85.86 63.65 163.64
C SER A 400 -87.32 63.84 164.06
N LEU A 401 -88.27 63.75 163.12
CA LEU A 401 -89.71 63.86 163.44
C LEU A 401 -90.18 62.74 164.39
N SER A 402 -89.71 61.51 164.20
CA SER A 402 -90.05 60.39 165.08
C SER A 402 -89.52 60.56 166.50
N LYS A 403 -88.43 61.31 166.71
CA LYS A 403 -87.94 61.66 168.04
C LYS A 403 -88.84 62.72 168.71
N ASN A 404 -89.20 63.78 167.96
CA ASN A 404 -90.07 64.84 168.45
C ASN A 404 -91.46 64.32 168.85
N VAL A 405 -92.01 63.32 168.15
CA VAL A 405 -93.28 62.67 168.51
C VAL A 405 -93.19 62.02 169.90
N LYS A 406 -92.15 61.22 170.17
CA LYS A 406 -91.97 60.58 171.49
C LYS A 406 -91.81 61.60 172.62
N GLU A 407 -91.05 62.67 172.38
CA GLU A 407 -90.89 63.76 173.35
C GLU A 407 -92.19 64.57 173.61
N LEU A 408 -93.22 64.43 172.76
CA LEU A 408 -94.56 64.98 172.97
C LEU A 408 -95.49 63.97 173.68
N GLU A 409 -95.41 62.70 173.32
CA GLU A 409 -96.17 61.60 173.97
C GLU A 409 -95.84 61.50 175.47
N GLU A 410 -94.56 61.58 175.85
CA GLU A 410 -94.12 61.59 177.25
C GLU A 410 -94.66 62.81 178.02
N LYS A 411 -94.66 64.00 177.40
CA LYS A 411 -95.20 65.23 178.01
C LYS A 411 -96.72 65.16 178.19
N LEU A 412 -97.44 64.56 177.25
CA LEU A 412 -98.89 64.38 177.33
C LEU A 412 -99.26 63.45 178.49
N SER A 413 -98.61 62.29 178.59
CA SER A 413 -98.80 61.31 179.68
C SER A 413 -98.50 61.88 181.07
N SER A 414 -97.49 62.76 181.16
CA SER A 414 -97.20 63.51 182.40
C SER A 414 -98.37 64.43 182.81
N SER A 415 -98.92 65.18 181.85
CA SER A 415 -100.00 66.14 182.09
C SER A 415 -101.34 65.47 182.47
N GLU A 416 -101.71 64.37 181.81
CA GLU A 416 -102.93 63.61 182.15
C GLU A 416 -102.89 63.06 183.59
N ASN A 417 -101.72 62.58 184.04
CA ASN A 417 -101.56 62.09 185.40
C ASN A 417 -101.62 63.19 186.46
N GLN A 418 -101.22 64.43 186.14
CA GLN A 418 -101.44 65.59 187.02
C GLN A 418 -102.93 65.98 187.06
N SER A 419 -103.61 65.99 185.91
CA SER A 419 -105.04 66.30 185.82
C SER A 419 -105.90 65.32 186.64
N ARG A 420 -105.59 64.00 186.56
CA ARG A 420 -106.30 62.97 187.33
C ARG A 420 -106.22 63.19 188.84
N LYS A 421 -105.04 63.55 189.37
CA LYS A 421 -104.85 63.84 190.81
C LYS A 421 -105.66 65.03 191.31
N MET A 422 -105.67 66.15 190.58
CA MET A 422 -106.49 67.32 190.96
C MET A 422 -107.99 66.99 190.99
N LYS A 423 -108.46 66.08 190.13
CA LYS A 423 -109.86 65.65 190.13
C LYS A 423 -110.22 64.85 191.39
N GLU A 424 -109.36 63.92 191.81
CA GLU A 424 -109.55 63.11 193.03
C GLU A 424 -109.52 63.94 194.33
N GLU A 425 -108.82 65.08 194.36
CA GLU A 425 -108.82 66.00 195.49
C GLU A 425 -110.08 66.87 195.54
N LEU A 426 -110.56 67.35 194.38
CA LEU A 426 -111.80 68.13 194.27
C LEU A 426 -113.03 67.32 194.73
N GLU A 427 -113.09 66.05 194.35
CA GLU A 427 -114.20 65.13 194.68
C GLU A 427 -114.30 64.88 196.20
N LYS A 428 -113.15 64.70 196.88
CA LYS A 428 -113.07 64.63 198.36
C LYS A 428 -113.52 65.92 199.05
N GLY A 429 -113.23 67.09 198.45
CA GLY A 429 -113.69 68.38 198.97
C GLY A 429 -115.21 68.53 198.94
N GLN A 430 -115.86 68.04 197.87
CA GLN A 430 -117.33 68.08 197.74
C GLN A 430 -118.03 67.18 198.77
N ASP A 431 -117.49 66.00 199.08
CA ASP A 431 -118.07 65.10 200.09
C ASP A 431 -117.98 65.63 201.52
N GLN A 432 -116.96 66.42 201.86
CA GLN A 432 -116.87 67.08 203.16
C GLN A 432 -117.92 68.19 203.30
N LEU A 433 -118.11 68.99 202.25
CA LEU A 433 -119.15 70.03 202.18
C LEU A 433 -120.57 69.45 202.30
N ARG A 434 -120.81 68.30 201.67
CA ARG A 434 -122.09 67.56 201.74
C ARG A 434 -122.51 67.27 203.19
N LYS A 435 -121.61 66.64 203.97
CA LYS A 435 -121.86 66.25 205.36
C LYS A 435 -122.07 67.43 206.31
N ALA A 436 -121.28 68.49 206.16
CA ALA A 436 -121.44 69.69 206.99
C ALA A 436 -122.82 70.35 206.79
N ASN A 437 -123.37 70.31 205.57
CA ASN A 437 -124.70 70.83 205.28
C ASN A 437 -125.82 69.96 205.90
N GLU A 438 -125.65 68.64 205.92
CA GLU A 438 -126.59 67.69 206.54
C GLU A 438 -126.70 67.90 208.07
N GLU A 439 -125.59 68.15 208.78
CA GLU A 439 -125.61 68.45 210.22
C GLU A 439 -126.29 69.79 210.56
N VAL A 440 -126.05 70.85 209.78
CA VAL A 440 -126.70 72.17 209.97
C VAL A 440 -128.21 72.05 209.82
N GLN A 441 -128.67 71.26 208.84
CA GLN A 441 -130.10 71.06 208.58
C GLN A 441 -130.79 70.29 209.71
N CYS A 442 -130.10 69.34 210.36
CA CYS A 442 -130.59 68.63 211.54
C CYS A 442 -130.80 69.57 212.74
N ASN A 443 -129.80 70.39 213.07
CA ASN A 443 -129.88 71.36 214.18
C ASN A 443 -131.02 72.38 213.98
N MET A 444 -131.28 72.80 212.74
CA MET A 444 -132.37 73.71 212.41
C MET A 444 -133.76 73.08 212.68
N THR A 445 -133.94 71.79 212.38
CA THR A 445 -135.22 71.11 212.67
C THR A 445 -135.51 71.00 214.17
N LEU A 446 -134.49 70.78 215.01
CA LEU A 446 -134.68 70.59 216.45
C LEU A 446 -135.17 71.87 217.15
N LEU A 447 -134.61 73.03 216.78
CA LEU A 447 -134.98 74.34 217.33
C LEU A 447 -136.43 74.75 217.02
N GLU A 448 -136.94 74.38 215.85
CA GLU A 448 -138.32 74.71 215.44
C GLU A 448 -139.33 73.95 216.32
N THR A 449 -139.04 72.70 216.70
CA THR A 449 -139.88 71.87 217.59
C THR A 449 -140.13 72.53 218.95
N SER A 450 -139.08 72.87 219.70
CA SER A 450 -139.27 73.39 221.07
C SER A 450 -139.76 74.84 221.12
N ARG A 451 -139.77 75.58 219.99
CA ARG A 451 -140.52 76.84 219.91
C ARG A 451 -142.04 76.62 220.00
N ILE A 452 -142.54 75.46 219.57
CA ILE A 452 -143.97 75.12 219.60
C ILE A 452 -144.40 74.82 221.04
N GLU A 453 -143.63 74.00 221.77
CA GLU A 453 -143.89 73.63 223.17
C GLU A 453 -144.04 74.86 224.09
N VAL A 454 -143.26 75.92 223.83
CA VAL A 454 -143.29 77.17 224.61
C VAL A 454 -144.59 77.95 224.44
N GLU A 455 -145.15 78.03 223.22
CA GLU A 455 -146.43 78.73 223.01
C GLU A 455 -147.63 77.88 223.46
N GLU A 456 -147.51 76.55 223.44
CA GLU A 456 -148.59 75.65 223.86
C GLU A 456 -148.86 75.73 225.39
N LEU A 457 -147.80 75.85 226.21
CA LEU A 457 -147.91 76.14 227.65
C LEU A 457 -148.51 77.54 227.93
N LYS A 458 -148.25 78.51 227.05
CA LYS A 458 -148.65 79.92 227.16
C LYS A 458 -150.14 80.13 226.94
N ASP A 459 -150.78 79.26 226.16
CA ASP A 459 -152.24 79.26 225.97
C ASP A 459 -153.00 78.52 227.09
N GLN A 460 -152.39 77.54 227.76
CA GLN A 460 -152.99 76.91 228.95
C GLN A 460 -153.19 77.91 230.10
N ILE A 461 -152.23 78.83 230.30
CA ILE A 461 -152.33 79.91 231.31
C ILE A 461 -153.58 80.78 231.07
N LYS A 462 -153.83 81.18 229.82
CA LYS A 462 -154.99 82.02 229.43
C LYS A 462 -156.34 81.32 229.63
N LEU A 463 -156.37 79.98 229.69
CA LEU A 463 -157.61 79.23 229.86
C LEU A 463 -158.08 79.28 231.32
N HIS A 464 -157.16 79.07 232.27
CA HIS A 464 -157.51 79.01 233.70
C HIS A 464 -157.90 80.39 234.28
N GLU A 465 -157.35 81.48 233.75
CA GLU A 465 -157.78 82.85 234.06
C GLU A 465 -159.27 83.11 233.70
N LYS A 466 -159.80 82.43 232.66
CA LYS A 466 -161.23 82.54 232.30
C LYS A 466 -162.16 81.78 233.24
N GLU A 467 -161.71 80.67 233.81
CA GLU A 467 -162.55 79.84 234.69
C GLU A 467 -162.84 80.55 236.03
N GLN A 468 -161.86 81.28 236.57
CA GLN A 468 -162.08 82.19 237.72
C GLN A 468 -163.13 83.28 237.42
N CYS A 469 -163.33 83.64 236.16
CA CYS A 469 -164.25 84.70 235.75
C CYS A 469 -165.72 84.23 235.62
N PHE A 470 -165.98 82.93 235.47
CA PHE A 470 -167.34 82.41 235.22
C PHE A 470 -168.14 82.17 236.51
N MET A 471 -167.56 81.49 237.50
CA MET A 471 -168.26 81.11 238.73
C MET A 471 -168.64 82.29 239.64
N HIS A 472 -167.99 83.45 239.47
CA HIS A 472 -168.28 84.64 240.28
C HIS A 472 -169.62 85.33 239.92
N LYS A 473 -170.32 84.89 238.85
CA LYS A 473 -171.39 85.68 238.21
C LYS A 473 -172.79 85.06 238.17
N LEU A 474 -173.05 83.95 238.86
CA LEU A 474 -174.37 83.30 238.96
C LEU A 474 -175.01 83.34 240.37
N TRP A 475 -174.76 84.43 241.07
CA TRP A 475 -175.61 84.91 242.16
C TRP A 475 -177.04 85.17 241.62
N SER A 476 -178.11 84.78 242.34
CA SER A 476 -179.08 85.74 242.90
C SER A 476 -180.47 85.19 243.27
N ASN A 477 -181.03 84.12 242.68
CA ASN A 477 -182.48 83.85 242.83
C ASN A 477 -182.92 82.38 243.03
N CYS A 478 -183.96 82.24 243.87
CA CYS A 478 -184.79 81.06 244.15
C CYS A 478 -184.12 79.82 244.81
N PHE A 479 -184.45 79.62 246.10
CA PHE A 479 -184.50 78.36 246.87
C PHE A 479 -183.26 77.40 246.81
N SER A 480 -182.47 77.22 247.87
CA SER A 480 -182.81 76.66 249.21
C SER A 480 -183.36 75.21 249.14
N PRO A 481 -182.97 74.25 250.02
CA PRO A 481 -182.27 74.42 251.30
C PRO A 481 -181.10 73.43 251.59
N ILE A 482 -180.54 73.54 252.80
CA ILE A 482 -180.13 72.42 253.69
C ILE A 482 -178.77 71.68 253.47
N VAL A 483 -177.87 71.88 254.45
CA VAL A 483 -177.15 70.85 255.25
C VAL A 483 -175.97 70.07 254.63
N ARG A 484 -174.76 70.48 255.09
CA ARG A 484 -173.69 69.70 255.78
C ARG A 484 -173.11 68.36 255.21
N ILE A 485 -171.87 68.13 255.67
CA ILE A 485 -171.37 66.91 256.36
C ILE A 485 -170.50 65.88 255.57
N TRP A 486 -169.25 65.74 256.07
CA TRP A 486 -168.44 64.53 256.30
C TRP A 486 -167.72 63.73 255.18
N HIS A 487 -166.44 63.46 255.49
CA HIS A 487 -165.69 62.18 255.47
C HIS A 487 -165.53 61.38 254.14
N PRO A 488 -164.60 60.39 254.10
CA PRO A 488 -163.46 60.10 255.00
C PRO A 488 -162.09 59.97 254.32
N ILE A 489 -161.03 59.98 255.15
CA ILE A 489 -159.63 59.52 254.90
C ILE A 489 -158.86 60.33 253.84
#